data_AF-A0A2P6MQN2-F1
#
_entry.id   AF-A0A2P6MQN2-F1
#
_cell.length_a   1.000
_cell.length_b   1.000
_cell.length_c   1.000
_cell.angle_alpha   90.00
_cell.angle_beta   90.00
_cell.angle_gamma   90.00
#
_symmetry.space_group_name_H-M   'P 1'
#
loop_
_entity.id
_entity.type
_entity.pdbx_description
1 polymer ?
#
loop_
_entity_poly.entity_id
_entity_poly.type
_entity_poly.pdbx_seq_one_letter_code
_entity_poly.pdbx_strand_id
1 'polypeptide(L)'
;MYLLCLTLLSISTLSSAIPTTTKNVVVYRYGDPIDIQCKSDVSSSWGPGPICKQTGKGMQFLYGIDGNQECGWEIDSQKTMNYIRSLLNAEANLVCRIAMTPDEFPFYIPFTIPLWGKDEVDHVHVGIHLNFIFHAEKGKIVAVAAYPVREPVIQHGVNGSILQLHGPSKWFQSHTFRDYIIEHAAPSPNEMMQVVAFWGGFTLVSTLTVASTFYLFVLKPHILQSVPGGQQKKDG
;
A
#
# COMPACT_ATOMS: atom_id res chain seq x y z
N MET A 1 73.05 7.80 14.39
CA MET A 1 72.06 7.10 13.55
C MET A 1 71.10 6.42 14.51
N TYR A 2 69.99 7.08 14.81
CA TYR A 2 69.12 6.76 15.95
C TYR A 2 68.16 5.60 15.64
N LEU A 3 68.21 4.59 16.50
CA LEU A 3 67.28 3.46 16.56
C LEU A 3 66.07 3.90 17.41
N LEU A 4 64.90 4.07 16.81
CA LEU A 4 63.67 4.45 17.51
C LEU A 4 62.62 3.35 17.35
N CYS A 5 62.42 2.65 18.46
CA CYS A 5 61.46 1.59 18.71
C CYS A 5 60.06 2.20 18.86
N LEU A 6 59.16 1.95 17.91
CA LEU A 6 57.73 2.28 18.04
C LEU A 6 56.93 0.97 18.13
N THR A 7 56.56 0.59 19.35
CA THR A 7 55.62 -0.48 19.66
C THR A 7 54.20 0.05 19.51
N LEU A 8 53.54 -0.30 18.40
CA LEU A 8 52.11 -0.06 18.18
C LEU A 8 51.27 -1.03 19.04
N LEU A 9 50.78 -0.53 20.18
CA LEU A 9 49.72 -1.18 20.96
C LEU A 9 48.42 -1.17 20.14
N SER A 10 48.06 -2.30 19.56
CA SER A 10 46.79 -2.51 18.87
C SER A 10 45.75 -2.99 19.87
N ILE A 11 44.95 -2.08 20.42
CA ILE A 11 43.81 -2.43 21.28
C ILE A 11 42.68 -2.92 20.38
N SER A 12 42.58 -4.23 20.19
CA SER A 12 41.45 -4.88 19.52
C SER A 12 40.27 -4.95 20.49
N THR A 13 39.33 -4.01 20.35
CA THR A 13 38.03 -4.06 21.03
C THR A 13 37.15 -5.14 20.39
N LEU A 14 37.07 -6.31 21.03
CA LEU A 14 36.07 -7.33 20.68
C LEU A 14 34.68 -6.84 21.09
N SER A 15 33.99 -6.13 20.19
CA SER A 15 32.54 -5.94 20.28
C SER A 15 31.87 -7.28 20.01
N SER A 16 31.39 -7.94 21.07
CA SER A 16 30.50 -9.09 20.96
C SER A 16 29.15 -8.60 20.45
N ALA A 17 28.91 -8.67 19.14
CA ALA A 17 27.59 -8.45 18.59
C ALA A 17 26.69 -9.62 19.00
N ILE A 18 25.75 -9.36 19.92
CA ILE A 18 24.69 -10.31 20.24
C ILE A 18 23.87 -10.49 18.95
N PRO A 19 23.75 -11.71 18.40
CA PRO A 19 22.91 -11.96 17.24
C PRO A 19 21.46 -11.75 17.66
N THR A 20 20.92 -10.56 17.38
CA THR A 20 19.48 -10.30 17.43
C THR A 20 18.85 -11.18 16.37
N THR A 21 18.23 -12.27 16.80
CA THR A 21 17.39 -13.11 15.95
C THR A 21 16.15 -12.28 15.61
N THR A 22 16.25 -11.50 14.54
CA THR A 22 15.15 -10.71 14.02
C THR A 22 14.10 -11.66 13.47
N LYS A 23 13.09 -11.98 14.29
CA LYS A 23 11.88 -12.68 13.81
C LYS A 23 11.39 -11.89 12.61
N ASN A 24 11.31 -12.54 11.46
CA ASN A 24 10.91 -11.91 10.22
C ASN A 24 9.43 -11.52 10.33
N VAL A 25 9.17 -10.24 10.59
CA VAL A 25 7.80 -9.74 10.77
C VAL A 25 7.15 -9.71 9.40
N VAL A 26 6.08 -10.48 9.22
CA VAL A 26 5.25 -10.41 8.01
C VAL A 26 4.57 -9.04 7.98
N VAL A 27 4.72 -8.33 6.87
CA VAL A 27 4.16 -6.99 6.67
C VAL A 27 3.16 -7.02 5.53
N TYR A 28 2.17 -6.13 5.56
CA TYR A 28 1.24 -5.94 4.45
C TYR A 28 2.00 -5.45 3.22
N ARG A 29 1.63 -6.00 2.06
CA ARG A 29 1.96 -5.49 0.75
C ARG A 29 0.84 -4.58 0.28
N TYR A 30 1.19 -3.67 -0.63
CA TYR A 30 0.20 -2.80 -1.24
C TYR A 30 -0.88 -3.62 -1.94
N GLY A 31 -2.14 -3.31 -1.64
CA GLY A 31 -3.30 -4.01 -2.16
C GLY A 31 -3.66 -5.30 -1.40
N ASP A 32 -2.94 -5.67 -0.35
CA ASP A 32 -3.35 -6.79 0.49
C ASP A 32 -4.72 -6.50 1.14
N PRO A 33 -5.64 -7.47 1.20
CA PRO A 33 -6.92 -7.30 1.86
C PRO A 33 -6.72 -7.20 3.37
N ILE A 34 -7.49 -6.32 3.99
CA ILE A 34 -7.49 -6.12 5.44
C ILE A 34 -8.89 -6.34 5.99
N ASP A 35 -9.00 -7.35 6.85
CA ASP A 35 -10.24 -7.67 7.55
C ASP A 35 -10.41 -6.82 8.80
N ILE A 36 -11.57 -6.17 8.91
CA ILE A 36 -12.01 -5.59 10.17
C ILE A 36 -12.66 -6.67 11.01
N GLN A 37 -12.32 -6.69 12.30
CA GLN A 37 -13.05 -7.47 13.29
C GLN A 37 -13.84 -6.55 14.21
N CYS A 38 -15.12 -6.81 14.41
CA CYS A 38 -15.94 -6.06 15.35
C CYS A 38 -16.44 -6.95 16.48
N LYS A 39 -16.65 -6.33 17.64
CA LYS A 39 -17.14 -7.02 18.82
C LYS A 39 -18.64 -7.24 18.70
N SER A 40 -19.08 -8.49 18.89
CA SER A 40 -20.50 -8.82 18.94
C SER A 40 -21.16 -8.26 20.21
N ASP A 41 -22.42 -7.86 20.07
CA ASP A 41 -23.26 -7.34 21.15
C ASP A 41 -23.48 -8.35 22.28
N VAL A 42 -23.69 -9.62 21.93
CA VAL A 42 -24.11 -10.68 22.88
C VAL A 42 -22.94 -11.43 23.47
N SER A 43 -21.97 -11.84 22.66
CA SER A 43 -20.90 -12.73 23.12
C SER A 43 -19.66 -11.99 23.61
N SER A 44 -19.57 -10.68 23.37
CA SER A 44 -18.32 -9.92 23.52
C SER A 44 -17.13 -10.51 22.74
N SER A 45 -17.38 -11.47 21.83
CA SER A 45 -16.36 -12.09 21.00
C SER A 45 -16.09 -11.22 19.79
N TRP A 46 -14.85 -11.28 19.31
CA TRP A 46 -14.46 -10.65 18.06
C TRP A 46 -14.92 -11.54 16.91
N GLY A 47 -15.70 -10.96 16.00
CA GLY A 47 -16.11 -11.58 14.75
C GLY A 47 -15.74 -10.69 13.57
N PRO A 48 -16.12 -11.06 12.34
CA PRO A 48 -16.02 -10.14 11.21
C PRO A 48 -16.79 -8.85 11.50
N GLY A 49 -16.36 -7.74 10.89
CA GLY A 49 -17.17 -6.52 10.85
C GLY A 49 -18.51 -6.71 10.14
N PRO A 50 -19.30 -5.64 9.94
CA PRO A 50 -20.57 -5.71 9.21
C PRO A 50 -20.41 -6.53 7.92
N ILE A 51 -21.24 -7.56 7.76
CA ILE A 51 -21.21 -8.43 6.59
C ILE A 51 -21.84 -7.68 5.42
N CYS A 52 -21.06 -7.43 4.38
CA CYS A 52 -21.52 -6.73 3.20
C CYS A 52 -22.33 -7.68 2.31
N LYS A 53 -23.59 -7.35 2.06
CA LYS A 53 -24.51 -8.15 1.25
C LYS A 53 -23.97 -8.48 -0.14
N GLN A 54 -23.19 -7.55 -0.72
CA GLN A 54 -22.59 -7.68 -2.05
C GLN A 54 -21.53 -8.79 -2.11
N THR A 55 -20.72 -8.94 -1.06
CA THR A 55 -19.56 -9.83 -1.05
C THR A 55 -19.76 -11.09 -0.20
N GLY A 56 -20.72 -11.07 0.72
CA GLY A 56 -20.92 -12.11 1.74
C GLY A 56 -19.78 -12.18 2.77
N LYS A 57 -18.87 -11.19 2.77
CA LYS A 57 -17.73 -11.10 3.69
C LYS A 57 -17.89 -9.88 4.59
N GLY A 58 -17.13 -9.85 5.70
CA GLY A 58 -17.01 -8.63 6.50
C GLY A 58 -16.47 -7.48 5.66
N MET A 59 -16.75 -6.24 6.07
CA MET A 59 -16.14 -5.05 5.49
C MET A 59 -14.62 -5.17 5.44
N GLN A 60 -14.06 -4.98 4.24
CA GLN A 60 -12.63 -5.15 3.94
C GLN A 60 -12.08 -3.87 3.30
N PHE A 61 -10.81 -3.58 3.57
CA PHE A 61 -10.05 -2.54 2.89
C PHE A 61 -8.87 -3.13 2.14
N LEU A 62 -8.28 -2.37 1.24
CA LEU A 62 -7.03 -2.74 0.57
C LEU A 62 -5.90 -1.88 1.13
N TYR A 63 -4.81 -2.52 1.58
CA TYR A 63 -3.71 -1.85 2.24
C TYR A 63 -3.03 -0.82 1.32
N GLY A 64 -2.99 0.44 1.78
CA GLY A 64 -2.38 1.57 1.07
C GLY A 64 -3.19 2.12 -0.10
N ILE A 65 -4.35 1.55 -0.44
CA ILE A 65 -5.17 1.99 -1.58
C ILE A 65 -6.26 2.93 -1.09
N ASP A 66 -6.19 4.19 -1.54
CA ASP A 66 -7.30 5.12 -1.45
C ASP A 66 -8.46 4.61 -2.31
N GLY A 67 -9.68 4.67 -1.79
CA GLY A 67 -10.84 4.12 -2.50
C GLY A 67 -12.15 4.50 -1.85
N ASN A 68 -13.26 4.19 -2.51
CA ASN A 68 -14.58 4.31 -1.92
C ASN A 68 -15.02 2.93 -1.47
N GLN A 69 -15.39 2.82 -0.20
CA GLN A 69 -15.98 1.62 0.35
C GLN A 69 -17.48 1.64 0.16
N GLU A 70 -18.04 0.46 -0.13
CA GLU A 70 -19.48 0.23 -0.24
C GLU A 70 -19.81 -1.11 0.42
N CYS A 71 -20.68 -1.08 1.43
CA CYS A 71 -21.06 -2.25 2.20
C CYS A 71 -22.54 -2.17 2.58
N GLY A 72 -23.35 -3.07 2.00
CA GLY A 72 -24.75 -3.21 2.38
C GLY A 72 -24.88 -4.06 3.64
N TRP A 73 -25.17 -3.44 4.77
CA TRP A 73 -25.43 -4.14 6.03
C TRP A 73 -26.92 -4.48 6.18
N GLU A 74 -27.25 -5.75 6.07
CA GLU A 74 -28.63 -6.25 6.18
C GLU A 74 -29.13 -6.23 7.62
N ILE A 75 -30.32 -5.66 7.83
CA ILE A 75 -31.06 -5.72 9.09
C ILE A 75 -31.92 -6.99 9.06
N ASP A 76 -31.29 -8.13 9.33
CA ASP A 76 -31.90 -9.45 9.17
C ASP A 76 -32.92 -9.84 10.26
N SER A 77 -32.87 -9.16 11.41
CA SER A 77 -33.61 -9.55 12.61
C SER A 77 -33.92 -8.35 13.51
N GLN A 78 -34.92 -8.53 14.38
CA GLN A 78 -35.23 -7.54 15.42
C GLN A 78 -34.06 -7.30 16.37
N LYS A 79 -33.20 -8.32 16.56
CA LYS A 79 -31.99 -8.19 17.36
C LYS A 79 -31.01 -7.20 16.72
N THR A 80 -30.74 -7.35 15.42
CA THR A 80 -29.88 -6.43 14.66
C THR A 80 -30.46 -5.02 14.67
N MET A 81 -31.78 -4.87 14.50
CA MET A 81 -32.47 -3.57 14.60
C MET A 81 -32.28 -2.91 15.98
N ASN A 82 -32.49 -3.66 17.07
CA ASN A 82 -32.30 -3.13 18.43
C ASN A 82 -30.85 -2.75 18.70
N TYR A 83 -29.89 -3.49 18.14
CA TYR A 83 -28.48 -3.12 18.22
C TYR A 83 -28.18 -1.83 17.45
N ILE A 84 -28.73 -1.65 16.25
CA ILE A 84 -28.59 -0.38 15.52
C ILE A 84 -29.19 0.79 16.31
N ARG A 85 -30.37 0.60 16.93
CA ARG A 85 -30.98 1.62 17.80
C ARG A 85 -30.08 2.01 18.96
N SER A 86 -29.46 1.04 19.64
CA SER A 86 -28.54 1.35 20.74
C SER A 86 -27.28 2.09 20.26
N LEU A 87 -26.81 1.83 19.03
CA LEU A 87 -25.74 2.61 18.41
C LEU A 87 -26.19 4.06 18.12
N LEU A 88 -27.38 4.27 17.57
CA LEU A 88 -27.93 5.60 17.25
C LEU A 88 -28.20 6.44 18.51
N ASN A 89 -28.66 5.80 19.58
CA ASN A 89 -28.97 6.43 20.86
C ASN A 89 -27.72 6.59 21.77
N ALA A 90 -26.53 6.24 21.26
CA ALA A 90 -25.25 6.28 22.00
C ALA A 90 -25.24 5.43 23.29
N GLU A 91 -26.08 4.40 23.35
CA GLU A 91 -26.11 3.40 24.43
C GLU A 91 -25.05 2.31 24.23
N ALA A 92 -24.61 2.12 22.99
CA ALA A 92 -23.55 1.19 22.61
C ALA A 92 -22.60 1.82 21.57
N ASN A 93 -21.45 1.19 21.39
CA ASN A 93 -20.49 1.53 20.34
C ASN A 93 -20.19 0.30 19.47
N LEU A 94 -20.08 0.50 18.16
CA LEU A 94 -19.59 -0.53 17.24
C LEU A 94 -18.06 -0.56 17.34
N VAL A 95 -17.57 -1.27 18.36
CA VAL A 95 -16.15 -1.39 18.67
C VAL A 95 -15.52 -2.41 17.74
N CYS A 96 -14.53 -1.96 16.97
CA CYS A 96 -13.83 -2.75 15.98
C CYS A 96 -12.33 -2.73 16.24
N ARG A 97 -11.62 -3.61 15.54
CA ARG A 97 -10.17 -3.70 15.56
C ARG A 97 -9.65 -4.19 14.22
N ILE A 98 -8.42 -3.81 13.92
CA ILE A 98 -7.72 -4.21 12.70
C ILE A 98 -6.34 -4.76 13.07
N ALA A 99 -5.89 -5.79 12.37
CA ALA A 99 -4.56 -6.35 12.62
C ALA A 99 -3.49 -5.37 12.12
N MET A 100 -2.55 -4.99 13.01
CA MET A 100 -1.43 -4.10 12.72
C MET A 100 -0.54 -4.64 11.58
N THR A 101 -0.40 -5.97 11.54
CA THR A 101 0.37 -6.75 10.56
C THR A 101 -0.40 -8.04 10.23
N PRO A 102 -0.16 -8.68 9.09
CA PRO A 102 -0.77 -9.97 8.73
C PRO A 102 -0.07 -11.19 9.40
N ASP A 103 0.67 -10.99 10.49
CA ASP A 103 1.37 -12.07 11.21
C ASP A 103 0.35 -12.99 11.90
N GLU A 104 0.77 -14.21 12.27
CA GLU A 104 -0.06 -15.21 12.94
C GLU A 104 -0.58 -14.72 14.30
N PHE A 105 0.19 -13.88 14.98
CA PHE A 105 -0.15 -13.28 16.27
C PHE A 105 -0.13 -11.76 16.16
N PRO A 106 -1.12 -11.16 15.47
CA PRO A 106 -1.07 -9.73 15.21
C PRO A 106 -1.45 -8.94 16.47
N PHE A 107 -0.74 -7.84 16.67
CA PHE A 107 -1.27 -6.78 17.54
C PHE A 107 -2.47 -6.13 16.84
N TYR A 108 -3.49 -5.78 17.60
CA TYR A 108 -4.70 -5.18 17.06
C TYR A 108 -4.80 -3.71 17.41
N ILE A 109 -5.16 -2.88 16.44
CA ILE A 109 -5.46 -1.47 16.61
C ILE A 109 -6.97 -1.34 16.80
N PRO A 110 -7.45 -0.93 17.99
CA PRO A 110 -8.87 -0.73 18.22
C PRO A 110 -9.35 0.58 17.58
N PHE A 111 -10.58 0.59 17.11
CA PHE A 111 -11.29 1.79 16.66
C PHE A 111 -12.80 1.59 16.82
N THR A 112 -13.57 2.64 16.54
CA THR A 112 -15.04 2.57 16.55
C THR A 112 -15.59 3.02 15.22
N ILE A 113 -16.69 2.41 14.80
CA ILE A 113 -17.47 2.87 13.64
C ILE A 113 -18.71 3.59 14.20
N PRO A 114 -18.69 4.92 14.31
CA PRO A 114 -19.83 5.66 14.80
C PRO A 114 -20.97 5.63 13.77
N LEU A 115 -22.15 5.22 14.20
CA LEU A 115 -23.39 5.45 13.45
C LEU A 115 -24.05 6.73 13.96
N TRP A 116 -24.68 7.46 13.06
CA TRP A 116 -25.45 8.66 13.40
C TRP A 116 -26.80 8.59 12.71
N GLY A 117 -27.80 9.23 13.30
CA GLY A 117 -29.15 9.08 12.82
C GLY A 117 -30.21 9.47 13.84
N LYS A 118 -31.43 9.03 13.59
CA LYS A 118 -32.58 9.23 14.47
C LYS A 118 -33.35 7.92 14.61
N ASP A 119 -33.67 7.57 15.85
CA ASP A 119 -34.55 6.44 16.15
C ASP A 119 -36.01 6.91 16.12
N GLU A 120 -36.86 6.15 15.43
CA GLU A 120 -38.32 6.33 15.39
C GLU A 120 -38.99 5.00 15.78
N VAL A 121 -40.29 5.06 16.06
CA VAL A 121 -41.03 3.92 16.62
C VAL A 121 -41.00 2.70 15.70
N ASP A 122 -41.20 2.90 14.40
CA ASP A 122 -41.35 1.86 13.37
C ASP A 122 -40.11 1.67 12.48
N HIS A 123 -39.23 2.66 12.39
CA HIS A 123 -38.04 2.61 11.56
C HIS A 123 -36.87 3.40 12.19
N VAL A 124 -35.68 3.25 11.64
CA VAL A 124 -34.52 4.09 11.98
C VAL A 124 -34.09 4.90 10.78
N HIS A 125 -33.64 6.11 11.03
CA HIS A 125 -32.98 6.97 10.07
C HIS A 125 -31.48 6.86 10.29
N VAL A 126 -30.74 6.20 9.40
CA VAL A 126 -29.28 6.00 9.55
C VAL A 126 -28.55 6.80 8.50
N GLY A 127 -27.63 7.65 8.95
CA GLY A 127 -26.67 8.31 8.08
C GLY A 127 -25.62 7.30 7.61
N ILE A 128 -25.50 7.18 6.30
CA ILE A 128 -24.77 6.08 5.66
C ILE A 128 -23.37 6.44 5.15
N HIS A 129 -23.04 7.72 5.11
CA HIS A 129 -21.71 8.17 4.67
C HIS A 129 -20.72 8.12 5.83
N LEU A 130 -19.71 7.27 5.68
CA LEU A 130 -18.61 7.04 6.60
C LEU A 130 -17.28 7.26 5.90
N ASN A 131 -16.44 8.11 6.48
CA ASN A 131 -15.06 8.25 6.05
C ASN A 131 -14.16 7.38 6.92
N PHE A 132 -13.16 6.78 6.28
CA PHE A 132 -12.13 5.99 6.94
C PHE A 132 -10.77 6.62 6.70
N ILE A 133 -9.97 6.72 7.76
CA ILE A 133 -8.59 7.19 7.69
C ILE A 133 -7.69 6.10 8.25
N PHE A 134 -6.65 5.78 7.49
CA PHE A 134 -5.62 4.84 7.88
C PHE A 134 -4.27 5.54 7.94
N HIS A 135 -3.50 5.23 8.96
CA HIS A 135 -2.10 5.60 9.06
C HIS A 135 -1.25 4.34 8.95
N ALA A 136 -0.23 4.39 8.12
CA ALA A 136 0.59 3.23 7.80
C ALA A 136 2.09 3.58 7.72
N GLU A 137 2.93 2.66 8.16
CA GLU A 137 4.39 2.79 8.11
C GLU A 137 5.04 1.43 7.89
N LYS A 138 5.88 1.31 6.85
CA LYS A 138 6.70 0.12 6.56
C LYS A 138 5.88 -1.18 6.54
N GLY A 139 4.74 -1.18 5.83
CA GLY A 139 3.87 -2.35 5.71
C GLY A 139 3.08 -2.69 6.98
N LYS A 140 3.03 -1.78 7.97
CA LYS A 140 2.21 -1.90 9.18
C LYS A 140 1.15 -0.83 9.18
N ILE A 141 -0.02 -1.13 9.74
CA ILE A 141 -1.02 -0.13 10.10
C ILE A 141 -0.60 0.40 11.48
N VAL A 142 -0.68 1.71 11.72
CA VAL A 142 -0.31 2.31 13.02
C VAL A 142 -1.47 3.05 13.67
N ALA A 143 -2.46 3.48 12.88
CA ALA A 143 -3.73 3.99 13.38
C ALA A 143 -4.84 3.79 12.35
N VAL A 144 -6.08 3.73 12.84
CA VAL A 144 -7.29 3.77 12.01
C VAL A 144 -8.35 4.58 12.73
N ALA A 145 -9.13 5.36 11.98
CA ALA A 145 -10.29 6.07 12.47
C ALA A 145 -11.42 5.97 11.44
N ALA A 146 -12.66 5.91 11.93
CA ALA A 146 -13.86 6.06 11.14
C ALA A 146 -14.69 7.20 11.71
N TYR A 147 -15.31 8.01 10.85
CA TYR A 147 -16.17 9.09 11.28
C TYR A 147 -17.32 9.31 10.29
N PRO A 148 -18.49 9.73 10.77
CA PRO A 148 -19.62 9.96 9.90
C PRO A 148 -19.52 11.32 9.25
N VAL A 149 -19.95 11.39 7.99
CA VAL A 149 -20.12 12.67 7.28
C VAL A 149 -21.60 12.98 7.25
N ARG A 150 -21.95 14.22 7.65
CA ARG A 150 -23.33 14.67 7.59
C ARG A 150 -23.72 14.81 6.12
N GLU A 151 -24.70 14.02 5.71
CA GLU A 151 -25.32 14.11 4.40
C GLU A 151 -26.82 14.42 4.52
N PRO A 152 -27.41 15.06 3.50
CA PRO A 152 -28.86 15.24 3.44
C PRO A 152 -29.60 13.92 3.22
N VAL A 153 -28.91 12.91 2.66
CA VAL A 153 -29.50 11.59 2.40
C VAL A 153 -29.37 10.73 3.66
N ILE A 154 -30.50 10.39 4.24
CA ILE A 154 -30.60 9.46 5.37
C ILE A 154 -31.40 8.25 4.91
N GLN A 155 -30.90 7.04 5.19
CA GLN A 155 -31.62 5.83 4.80
C GLN A 155 -32.63 5.41 5.87
N HIS A 156 -33.77 4.92 5.40
CA HIS A 156 -34.80 4.33 6.24
C HIS A 156 -34.49 2.85 6.45
N GLY A 157 -34.03 2.51 7.66
CA GLY A 157 -33.82 1.14 8.10
C GLY A 157 -35.09 0.56 8.72
N VAL A 158 -35.59 -0.52 8.12
CA VAL A 158 -36.61 -1.41 8.68
C VAL A 158 -36.11 -2.85 8.70
N ASN A 159 -36.77 -3.74 9.42
CA ASN A 159 -36.42 -5.16 9.39
C ASN A 159 -36.52 -5.71 7.95
N GLY A 160 -35.48 -6.39 7.47
CA GLY A 160 -35.31 -6.86 6.09
C GLY A 160 -34.69 -5.83 5.12
N SER A 161 -34.43 -4.60 5.57
CA SER A 161 -33.75 -3.58 4.75
C SER A 161 -32.22 -3.76 4.74
N ILE A 162 -31.56 -3.09 3.79
CA ILE A 162 -30.11 -3.07 3.67
C ILE A 162 -29.65 -1.62 3.89
N LEU A 163 -28.82 -1.40 4.91
CA LEU A 163 -28.15 -0.13 5.16
C LEU A 163 -26.89 -0.05 4.29
N GLN A 164 -26.89 0.80 3.29
CA GLN A 164 -25.78 0.94 2.35
C GLN A 164 -24.70 1.89 2.91
N LEU A 165 -23.88 1.38 3.82
CA LEU A 165 -22.73 2.11 4.33
C LEU A 165 -21.76 2.37 3.18
N HIS A 166 -21.34 3.61 3.00
CA HIS A 166 -20.40 3.97 1.96
C HIS A 166 -19.51 5.14 2.36
N GLY A 167 -18.42 5.33 1.64
CA GLY A 167 -17.60 6.54 1.72
C GLY A 167 -16.11 6.28 1.51
N PRO A 168 -15.31 7.35 1.41
CA PRO A 168 -13.90 7.26 1.09
C PRO A 168 -13.07 6.67 2.24
N SER A 169 -12.10 5.85 1.87
CA SER A 169 -10.96 5.46 2.67
C SER A 169 -9.70 6.17 2.19
N LYS A 170 -8.99 6.83 3.11
CA LYS A 170 -7.77 7.59 2.82
C LYS A 170 -6.59 7.05 3.64
N TRP A 171 -5.43 6.91 3.00
CA TRP A 171 -4.20 6.43 3.63
C TRP A 171 -3.15 7.54 3.80
N PHE A 172 -2.54 7.59 4.98
CA PHE A 172 -1.47 8.53 5.31
C PHE A 172 -0.21 7.85 5.83
N GLN A 173 0.93 8.53 5.65
CA GLN A 173 2.24 8.04 6.07
C GLN A 173 2.50 8.31 7.56
N SER A 174 2.75 7.23 8.31
CA SER A 174 3.09 7.24 9.74
C SER A 174 2.11 8.13 10.52
N HIS A 175 2.60 9.04 11.36
CA HIS A 175 1.82 9.97 12.19
C HIS A 175 1.52 11.31 11.50
N THR A 176 1.69 11.40 10.18
CA THR A 176 1.47 12.63 9.40
C THR A 176 0.20 12.53 8.57
N PHE A 177 -0.29 13.65 8.04
CA PHE A 177 -1.37 13.68 7.03
C PHE A 177 -0.83 13.80 5.61
N ARG A 178 0.39 13.34 5.36
CA ARG A 178 0.93 13.22 4.00
C ARG A 178 0.36 11.95 3.39
N ASP A 179 0.00 12.03 2.11
CA ASP A 179 -0.48 10.88 1.36
C ASP A 179 0.46 9.68 1.56
N TYR A 180 -0.14 8.50 1.73
CA TYR A 180 0.63 7.27 1.82
C TYR A 180 1.21 6.94 0.46
N ILE A 181 2.38 7.52 0.18
CA ILE A 181 3.20 7.13 -0.95
C ILE A 181 3.87 5.83 -0.52
N ILE A 182 3.51 4.73 -1.19
CA ILE A 182 4.39 3.57 -1.15
C ILE A 182 5.71 4.10 -1.70
N GLU A 183 6.74 4.16 -0.86
CA GLU A 183 8.07 3.98 -1.39
C GLU A 183 8.04 2.57 -1.99
N HIS A 184 7.59 2.45 -3.24
CA HIS A 184 8.10 1.42 -4.12
C HIS A 184 9.58 1.48 -3.87
N ALA A 185 10.12 0.43 -3.24
CA ALA A 185 11.51 0.41 -2.84
C ALA A 185 12.27 0.95 -4.04
N ALA A 186 12.77 2.19 -3.92
CA ALA A 186 13.43 2.82 -5.05
C ALA A 186 14.47 1.79 -5.45
N PRO A 187 14.52 1.38 -6.73
CA PRO A 187 15.40 0.30 -7.14
C PRO A 187 16.75 0.61 -6.51
N SER A 188 17.27 -0.36 -5.78
CA SER A 188 18.46 -0.15 -4.97
C SER A 188 19.53 0.51 -5.85
N PRO A 189 20.45 1.33 -5.31
CA PRO A 189 21.45 1.99 -6.15
C PRO A 189 22.16 1.05 -7.12
N ASN A 190 22.31 -0.23 -6.72
CA ASN A 190 22.83 -1.30 -7.56
C ASN A 190 21.90 -1.69 -8.72
N GLU A 191 20.60 -1.87 -8.49
CA GLU A 191 19.61 -2.14 -9.54
C GLU A 191 19.50 -0.96 -10.51
N MET A 192 19.51 0.27 -9.99
CA MET A 192 19.49 1.47 -10.84
C MET A 192 20.76 1.56 -11.70
N MET A 193 21.92 1.26 -11.13
CA MET A 193 23.19 1.21 -11.86
C MET A 193 23.21 0.09 -12.92
N GLN A 194 22.62 -1.08 -12.64
CA GLN A 194 22.49 -2.15 -13.62
C GLN A 194 21.59 -1.74 -14.80
N VAL A 195 20.46 -1.09 -14.53
CA VAL A 195 19.56 -0.59 -15.57
C VAL A 195 20.27 0.46 -16.43
N VAL A 196 20.96 1.42 -15.80
CA VAL A 196 21.72 2.45 -16.53
C VAL A 196 22.86 1.83 -17.35
N ALA A 197 23.62 0.90 -16.79
CA ALA A 197 24.70 0.21 -17.49
C ALA A 197 24.17 -0.61 -18.68
N PHE A 198 23.04 -1.28 -18.51
CA PHE A 198 22.40 -2.04 -19.58
C PHE A 198 21.97 -1.14 -20.75
N TRP A 199 21.23 -0.05 -20.47
CA TRP A 199 20.79 0.88 -21.51
C TRP A 199 21.95 1.66 -22.13
N GLY A 200 22.95 2.04 -21.34
CA GLY A 200 24.18 2.68 -21.82
C GLY A 200 25.00 1.76 -22.72
N GLY A 201 25.15 0.48 -22.34
CA GLY A 201 25.82 -0.52 -23.16
C GLY A 201 25.07 -0.80 -24.46
N PHE A 202 23.74 -0.96 -24.38
CA PHE A 202 22.90 -1.21 -25.54
C PHE A 202 22.96 -0.07 -26.55
N THR A 203 22.87 1.19 -26.10
CA THR A 203 22.95 2.37 -26.97
C THR A 203 24.32 2.52 -27.62
N LEU A 204 25.40 2.26 -26.90
CA LEU A 204 26.77 2.29 -27.44
C LEU A 204 26.97 1.24 -28.55
N VAL A 205 26.59 -0.02 -28.28
CA VAL A 205 26.70 -1.12 -29.25
C VAL A 205 25.84 -0.86 -30.48
N SER A 206 24.61 -0.36 -30.28
CA SER A 206 23.71 -0.01 -31.37
C SER A 206 24.31 1.09 -32.26
N THR A 207 24.87 2.15 -31.66
CA THR A 207 25.48 3.26 -32.38
C THR A 207 26.70 2.81 -33.19
N LEU A 208 27.56 1.99 -32.61
CA LEU A 208 28.72 1.44 -33.31
C LEU A 208 28.31 0.56 -34.48
N THR A 209 27.26 -0.25 -34.31
CA THR A 209 26.74 -1.12 -35.38
C THR A 209 26.18 -0.30 -36.55
N VAL A 210 25.40 0.74 -36.26
CA VAL A 210 24.87 1.66 -37.28
C VAL A 210 25.98 2.42 -37.99
N ALA A 211 26.97 2.94 -37.25
CA ALA A 211 28.10 3.65 -37.84
C ALA A 211 28.96 2.73 -38.72
N SER A 212 29.20 1.50 -38.27
CA SER A 212 30.01 0.51 -39.01
C SER A 212 29.30 0.06 -40.28
N THR A 213 28.00 -0.22 -40.22
CA THR A 213 27.19 -0.55 -41.40
C THR A 213 27.11 0.63 -42.38
N PHE A 214 26.88 1.85 -41.91
CA PHE A 214 26.89 3.05 -42.75
C PHE A 214 28.26 3.24 -43.44
N TYR A 215 29.36 3.06 -42.70
CA TYR A 215 30.70 3.14 -43.28
C TYR A 215 30.93 2.12 -44.39
N LEU A 216 30.58 0.85 -44.13
CA LEU A 216 30.82 -0.24 -45.07
C LEU A 216 29.95 -0.14 -46.34
N PHE A 217 28.69 0.24 -46.19
CA PHE A 217 27.72 0.21 -47.30
C PHE A 217 27.57 1.55 -48.04
N VAL A 218 27.85 2.68 -47.39
CA VAL A 218 27.65 4.02 -47.98
C VAL A 218 28.98 4.71 -48.26
N LEU A 219 29.82 4.87 -47.23
CA LEU A 219 31.05 5.68 -47.37
C LEU A 219 32.14 4.95 -48.16
N LYS A 220 32.42 3.68 -47.86
CA LYS A 220 33.50 2.92 -48.48
C LYS A 220 33.38 2.84 -50.01
N PRO A 221 32.22 2.53 -50.63
CA PRO A 221 32.07 2.54 -52.08
C PRO A 221 32.34 3.92 -52.70
N HIS A 222 31.85 4.99 -52.08
CA HIS A 222 32.07 6.36 -52.55
C HIS A 222 33.54 6.77 -52.52
N ILE A 223 34.26 6.40 -51.44
CA ILE A 223 35.70 6.69 -51.31
C ILE A 223 36.51 5.91 -52.37
N LEU A 224 36.16 4.66 -52.65
CA LEU A 224 36.87 3.86 -53.65
C LEU A 224 36.62 4.35 -55.09
N GLN A 225 35.45 4.94 -55.37
CA GLN A 225 35.15 5.54 -56.68
C GLN A 225 35.82 6.91 -56.89
N SER A 226 36.12 7.65 -55.81
CA SER A 226 36.70 8.99 -55.91
C SER A 226 38.22 9.00 -56.07
N VAL A 227 38.90 7.85 -55.93
CA VAL A 227 40.32 7.73 -56.27
C VAL A 227 40.46 7.80 -57.79
N PRO A 228 41.03 8.89 -58.37
CA PRO A 228 41.20 9.01 -59.80
C PRO A 228 42.06 7.83 -60.25
N GLY A 229 41.49 6.98 -61.11
CA GLY A 229 42.19 5.83 -61.67
C GLY A 229 43.53 6.31 -62.20
N GLY A 230 44.61 5.92 -61.51
CA GLY A 230 45.96 6.23 -61.94
C GLY A 230 46.06 5.81 -63.39
N GLN A 231 46.22 6.79 -64.28
CA GLN A 231 46.34 6.56 -65.71
C GLN A 231 47.40 5.46 -65.89
N GLN A 232 46.96 4.28 -66.30
CA GLN A 232 47.89 3.27 -66.79
C GLN A 232 48.55 3.88 -68.02
N LYS A 233 49.78 4.33 -67.81
CA LYS A 233 50.68 4.79 -68.86
C LYS A 233 50.86 3.62 -69.83
N LYS A 234 50.15 3.67 -70.95
CA LYS A 234 50.40 2.79 -72.09
C LYS A 234 51.70 3.29 -72.73
N ASP A 235 52.80 2.65 -72.38
CA ASP A 235 54.04 2.80 -73.14
C ASP A 235 53.89 2.00 -74.44
N GLY A 236 53.93 2.74 -75.56
CA GLY A 236 53.97 2.25 -76.93
C GLY A 236 54.73 3.24 -77.79
#